data_AF-A0A6I5R059-F1
#
_entry.id   AF-A0A6I5R059-F1
#
_cell.length_a   1.000
_cell.length_b   1.000
_cell.length_c   1.000
_cell.angle_alpha   90.00
_cell.angle_beta   90.00
_cell.angle_gamma   90.00
#
_symmetry.space_group_name_H-M   'P 1'
#
loop_
_entity.id
_entity.type
_entity.pdbx_description
1 polymer ?
#
loop_
_entity_poly.entity_id
_entity_poly.type
_entity_poly.pdbx_seq_one_letter_code
_entity_poly.pdbx_strand_id
1 'polypeptide(L)'
;MRFTPQAAVVTGLVVTTSLSAVAKPAHAFTVTQNNTFTNLLSVLLGDTTGLSNFTGSVSGAAEAFGVFESDPFGLGQGVVLSTGQVLELPGENRGDQRDNTDLSTPSPPTPIREPNALFDIATLELSFDADETVETLFFQYVFGSEEFLEFAGTIFDDFFTLELNGTNLALLNNSVGSDNFVRVNNLAADESGPFSTEYINNPAGPGTLTRLDGYTQPLTFSGNIMTGRNTLRIQIADVSDPILDSAVFIKAGTLGITNPVEPPPPVEPPAPEPPAPEPPAPEPQTPVEPPTPEPPEPVEVPEPAGILGLLLVSGVGLSATLKGKRFS
;
A
#
# COMPACT_ATOMS: atom_id res chain seq x y z
N MET A 1 -89.57 -6.32 13.89
CA MET A 1 -88.54 -5.72 13.00
C MET A 1 -87.21 -6.34 13.35
N ARG A 2 -86.51 -6.87 12.34
CA ARG A 2 -85.29 -7.67 12.48
C ARG A 2 -84.09 -6.73 12.73
N PHE A 3 -83.27 -7.03 13.74
CA PHE A 3 -81.95 -6.44 13.91
C PHE A 3 -80.91 -7.48 13.49
N THR A 4 -80.16 -7.16 12.44
CA THR A 4 -79.02 -7.93 11.94
C THR A 4 -77.76 -7.43 12.64
N PRO A 5 -76.89 -8.28 13.20
CA PRO A 5 -75.61 -7.81 13.73
C PRO A 5 -74.61 -7.57 12.58
N GLN A 6 -73.99 -6.40 12.59
CA GLN A 6 -72.93 -6.02 11.64
C GLN A 6 -71.58 -6.55 12.17
N ALA A 7 -70.88 -7.36 11.37
CA ALA A 7 -69.55 -7.86 11.68
C ALA A 7 -68.51 -6.75 11.51
N ALA A 8 -67.75 -6.45 12.56
CA ALA A 8 -66.62 -5.55 12.52
C ALA A 8 -65.39 -6.28 11.95
N VAL A 9 -64.91 -5.83 10.80
CA VAL A 9 -63.64 -6.28 10.21
C VAL A 9 -62.52 -5.47 10.86
N VAL A 10 -61.68 -6.12 11.65
CA VAL A 10 -60.48 -5.52 12.23
C VAL A 10 -59.34 -5.68 11.22
N THR A 11 -58.97 -4.59 10.54
CA THR A 11 -57.82 -4.55 9.63
C THR A 11 -56.55 -4.42 10.48
N GLY A 12 -55.76 -5.50 10.58
CA GLY A 12 -54.47 -5.49 11.26
C GLY A 12 -53.43 -4.68 10.49
N LEU A 13 -52.97 -3.56 11.05
CA LEU A 13 -51.84 -2.80 10.55
C LEU A 13 -50.55 -3.53 10.96
N VAL A 14 -49.89 -4.20 10.02
CA VAL A 14 -48.54 -4.75 10.22
C VAL A 14 -47.55 -3.60 10.11
N VAL A 15 -47.08 -3.10 11.26
CA VAL A 15 -45.96 -2.17 11.32
C VAL A 15 -44.68 -2.98 11.18
N THR A 16 -44.12 -3.03 9.98
CA THR A 16 -42.77 -3.52 9.76
C THR A 16 -41.79 -2.46 10.25
N THR A 17 -41.23 -2.63 11.45
CA THR A 17 -40.07 -1.85 11.88
C THR A 17 -38.88 -2.26 11.03
N SER A 18 -38.56 -1.46 10.02
CA SER A 18 -37.29 -1.53 9.32
C SER A 18 -36.18 -1.22 10.32
N LEU A 19 -35.40 -2.24 10.67
CA LEU A 19 -34.17 -2.09 11.44
C LEU A 19 -33.14 -1.47 10.48
N SER A 20 -33.04 -0.14 10.46
CA SER A 20 -31.97 0.54 9.75
C SER A 20 -30.65 0.12 10.42
N ALA A 21 -29.86 -0.69 9.72
CA ALA A 21 -28.47 -0.87 10.08
C ALA A 21 -27.82 0.51 9.97
N VAL A 22 -27.51 1.12 11.11
CA VAL A 22 -26.63 2.28 11.17
C VAL A 22 -25.28 1.77 10.69
N ALA A 23 -24.93 2.08 9.45
CA ALA A 23 -23.56 1.92 8.99
C ALA A 23 -22.69 2.68 10.00
N LYS A 24 -21.69 2.01 10.59
CA LYS A 24 -20.61 2.73 11.27
C LYS A 24 -20.13 3.81 10.30
N PRO A 25 -19.90 5.06 10.75
CA PRO A 25 -19.26 6.03 9.89
C PRO A 25 -17.98 5.38 9.36
N ALA A 26 -17.75 5.54 8.05
CA ALA A 26 -16.42 5.33 7.49
C ALA A 26 -15.41 6.06 8.39
N HIS A 27 -14.26 5.46 8.64
CA HIS A 27 -13.26 6.01 9.55
C HIS A 27 -13.05 7.50 9.24
N ALA A 28 -13.25 8.36 10.24
CA ALA A 28 -13.05 9.79 10.08
C ALA A 28 -11.56 10.06 9.85
N PHE A 29 -11.22 11.07 9.05
CA PHE A 29 -9.86 11.57 8.93
C PHE A 29 -9.30 11.87 10.32
N THR A 30 -8.15 11.30 10.62
CA THR A 30 -7.49 11.50 11.92
C THR A 30 -6.02 11.74 11.71
N VAL A 31 -5.45 12.56 12.60
CA VAL A 31 -4.03 12.81 12.68
C VAL A 31 -3.59 12.54 14.12
N THR A 32 -2.46 11.85 14.27
CA THR A 32 -1.74 11.71 15.54
C THR A 32 -0.42 12.43 15.43
N GLN A 33 -0.20 13.42 16.31
CA GLN A 33 1.07 14.15 16.37
C GLN A 33 2.23 13.18 16.65
N ASN A 34 3.28 13.26 15.85
CA ASN A 34 4.50 12.48 15.98
C ASN A 34 5.63 13.15 15.20
N ASN A 35 6.69 13.57 15.89
CA ASN A 35 7.89 14.15 15.29
C ASN A 35 9.11 13.22 15.45
N THR A 36 8.91 11.93 15.71
CA THR A 36 10.01 10.96 15.84
C THR A 36 10.43 10.48 14.45
N PHE A 37 11.59 10.94 13.97
CA PHE A 37 12.13 10.61 12.64
C PHE A 37 12.00 9.13 12.27
N THR A 38 12.41 8.22 13.16
CA THR A 38 12.38 6.77 12.87
C THR A 38 10.96 6.23 12.72
N ASN A 39 9.96 6.80 13.42
CA ASN A 39 8.56 6.42 13.22
C ASN A 39 8.06 6.94 11.89
N LEU A 40 8.30 8.22 11.56
CA LEU A 40 7.88 8.81 10.29
C LEU A 40 8.50 8.07 9.10
N LEU A 41 9.81 7.80 9.16
CA LEU A 41 10.49 7.00 8.14
C LEU A 41 9.84 5.62 7.98
N SER A 42 9.55 4.92 9.08
CA SER A 42 8.95 3.58 9.01
C SER A 42 7.56 3.56 8.36
N VAL A 43 6.79 4.64 8.49
CA VAL A 43 5.48 4.78 7.82
C VAL A 43 5.66 5.00 6.32
N LEU A 44 6.69 5.75 5.92
CA LEU A 44 6.92 6.13 4.52
C LEU A 44 7.45 5.00 3.63
N LEU A 45 8.33 4.15 4.17
CA LEU A 45 9.07 3.16 3.37
C LEU A 45 8.15 2.13 2.69
N GLY A 46 8.27 2.03 1.37
CA GLY A 46 7.65 1.02 0.52
C GLY A 46 8.64 -0.08 0.11
N ASP A 47 8.70 -0.40 -1.19
CA ASP A 47 9.76 -1.25 -1.73
C ASP A 47 11.10 -0.50 -1.77
N THR A 48 12.03 -0.92 -0.92
CA THR A 48 13.35 -0.32 -0.78
C THR A 48 14.45 -1.26 -1.29
N THR A 49 14.14 -2.20 -2.17
CA THR A 49 15.15 -3.09 -2.75
C THR A 49 16.25 -2.26 -3.40
N GLY A 50 17.52 -2.54 -3.04
CA GLY A 50 18.68 -1.76 -3.49
C GLY A 50 18.93 -0.44 -2.74
N LEU A 51 18.06 -0.07 -1.79
CA LEU A 51 18.25 1.08 -0.89
C LEU A 51 18.62 0.63 0.53
N SER A 52 19.51 1.37 1.20
CA SER A 52 19.98 1.03 2.55
C SER A 52 20.47 2.25 3.34
N ASN A 53 20.92 2.03 4.59
CA ASN A 53 21.57 3.05 5.43
C ASN A 53 20.77 4.35 5.59
N PHE A 54 19.46 4.21 5.76
CA PHE A 54 18.56 5.32 6.04
C PHE A 54 18.88 5.98 7.38
N THR A 55 19.14 7.29 7.34
CA THR A 55 19.37 8.14 8.52
C THR A 55 18.76 9.50 8.27
N GLY A 56 18.47 10.28 9.31
CA GLY A 56 17.90 11.61 9.11
C GLY A 56 17.41 12.23 10.40
N SER A 57 16.63 13.29 10.24
CA SER A 57 16.09 14.07 11.34
C SER A 57 14.85 14.84 10.91
N VAL A 58 14.11 15.31 11.90
CA VAL A 58 13.14 16.40 11.72
C VAL A 58 13.65 17.66 12.41
N SER A 59 13.23 18.82 11.92
CA SER A 59 13.48 20.12 12.54
C SER A 59 12.28 21.05 12.33
N GLY A 60 11.97 21.88 13.32
CA GLY A 60 10.75 22.70 13.38
C GLY A 60 10.01 22.45 14.69
N ALA A 61 8.80 22.99 14.82
CA ALA A 61 7.92 22.72 15.96
C ALA A 61 7.56 21.23 16.00
N ALA A 62 7.38 20.65 17.18
CA ALA A 62 7.04 19.23 17.27
C ALA A 62 5.62 18.97 16.72
N GLU A 63 4.73 19.93 16.94
CA GLU A 63 3.33 19.96 16.58
C GLU A 63 3.10 20.02 15.07
N ALA A 64 4.11 20.40 14.29
CA ALA A 64 4.12 20.45 12.83
C ALA A 64 4.19 19.06 12.15
N PHE A 65 4.40 17.98 12.92
CA PHE A 65 4.60 16.64 12.36
C PHE A 65 3.58 15.64 12.91
N GLY A 66 3.09 14.76 12.04
CA GLY A 66 2.18 13.71 12.44
C GLY A 66 2.11 12.53 11.48
N VAL A 67 1.37 11.52 11.92
CA VAL A 67 0.89 10.42 11.08
C VAL A 67 -0.61 10.55 10.92
N PHE A 68 -1.12 10.28 9.72
CA PHE A 68 -2.54 10.41 9.41
C PHE A 68 -3.15 9.10 8.91
N GLU A 69 -4.45 8.96 9.11
CA GLU A 69 -5.25 7.84 8.62
C GLU A 69 -6.60 8.34 8.11
N SER A 70 -7.14 7.62 7.11
CA SER A 70 -8.46 7.86 6.50
C SER A 70 -8.62 9.29 5.95
N ASP A 71 -7.60 9.80 5.25
CA ASP A 71 -7.61 11.15 4.69
C ASP A 71 -8.68 11.33 3.58
N PRO A 72 -9.14 12.57 3.36
CA PRO A 72 -10.08 12.89 2.30
C PRO A 72 -9.43 13.09 0.92
N PHE A 73 -8.11 12.99 0.81
CA PHE A 73 -7.33 13.32 -0.38
C PHE A 73 -7.11 12.10 -1.30
N GLY A 74 -7.33 10.89 -0.78
CA GLY A 74 -7.15 9.63 -1.51
C GLY A 74 -5.78 8.97 -1.30
N LEU A 75 -5.02 9.39 -0.30
CA LEU A 75 -3.74 8.74 0.06
C LEU A 75 -3.95 7.49 0.94
N GLY A 76 -5.06 7.42 1.67
CA GLY A 76 -5.36 6.43 2.70
C GLY A 76 -4.75 6.81 4.06
N GLN A 77 -3.43 6.75 4.17
CA GLN A 77 -2.69 6.99 5.41
C GLN A 77 -1.26 7.43 5.09
N GLY A 78 -0.55 8.02 6.06
CA GLY A 78 0.78 8.57 5.77
C GLY A 78 1.38 9.45 6.85
N VAL A 79 2.33 10.27 6.43
CA VAL A 79 3.00 11.30 7.23
C VAL A 79 2.55 12.67 6.78
N VAL A 80 2.33 13.59 7.71
CA VAL A 80 2.02 14.99 7.42
C VAL A 80 3.07 15.91 8.04
N LEU A 81 3.46 16.93 7.28
CA LEU A 81 4.17 18.12 7.76
C LEU A 81 3.26 19.32 7.55
N SER A 82 3.20 20.24 8.51
CA SER A 82 2.39 21.46 8.42
C SER A 82 3.15 22.65 8.98
N THR A 83 2.78 23.85 8.54
CA THR A 83 3.21 25.11 9.15
C THR A 83 2.41 25.42 10.42
N GLY A 84 1.24 24.78 10.58
CA GLY A 84 0.45 24.78 11.81
C GLY A 84 0.46 23.48 12.59
N GLN A 85 -0.47 23.39 13.55
CA GLN A 85 -0.67 22.18 14.35
C GLN A 85 -1.37 21.09 13.53
N VAL A 86 -0.71 19.95 13.31
CA VAL A 86 -1.27 18.86 12.50
C VAL A 86 -2.57 18.26 13.07
N LEU A 87 -2.84 18.45 14.36
CA LEU A 87 -4.07 18.02 15.03
C LEU A 87 -5.30 18.85 14.63
N GLU A 88 -5.09 20.03 14.04
CA GLU A 88 -6.17 20.93 13.64
C GLU A 88 -6.62 20.68 12.19
N LEU A 89 -5.81 19.98 11.40
CA LEU A 89 -6.12 19.63 10.01
C LEU A 89 -7.45 18.86 9.85
N PRO A 90 -7.78 17.85 10.68
CA PRO A 90 -9.04 17.15 10.52
C PRO A 90 -10.25 17.95 11.01
N GLY A 91 -11.29 18.00 10.19
CA GLY A 91 -12.57 18.57 10.59
C GLY A 91 -13.27 19.34 9.48
N GLU A 92 -14.41 19.89 9.84
CA GLU A 92 -15.14 20.82 8.97
C GLU A 92 -14.28 22.07 8.77
N ASN A 93 -14.09 22.47 7.52
CA ASN A 93 -13.59 23.79 7.15
C ASN A 93 -14.61 24.85 7.58
N ARG A 94 -14.16 25.76 8.44
CA ARG A 94 -14.96 26.84 9.04
C ARG A 94 -14.60 28.22 8.44
N GLY A 95 -13.84 28.25 7.35
CA GLY A 95 -13.18 29.42 6.77
C GLY A 95 -12.09 29.95 7.70
N ASP A 96 -11.71 31.21 7.51
CA ASP A 96 -10.68 31.97 8.25
C ASP A 96 -10.99 32.18 9.74
N GLN A 97 -11.23 31.10 10.48
CA GLN A 97 -11.02 31.14 11.91
C GLN A 97 -9.52 31.17 12.07
N ARG A 98 -9.00 32.38 12.34
CA ARG A 98 -7.64 32.63 12.79
C ARG A 98 -7.43 31.99 14.17
N ASP A 99 -7.59 30.68 14.22
CA ASP A 99 -7.15 29.84 15.32
C ASP A 99 -5.65 30.06 15.34
N ASN A 100 -5.22 30.84 16.33
CA ASN A 100 -3.99 31.61 16.35
C ASN A 100 -2.75 30.76 16.67
N THR A 101 -2.62 29.62 16.01
CA THR A 101 -1.62 28.61 16.35
C THR A 101 -0.33 28.79 15.59
N ASP A 102 0.13 30.05 15.58
CA ASP A 102 1.48 30.47 15.23
C ASP A 102 2.48 29.55 15.94
N LEU A 103 3.17 28.72 15.15
CA LEU A 103 4.18 27.79 15.63
C LEU A 103 5.56 28.44 15.77
N SER A 104 5.65 29.78 15.61
CA SER A 104 6.84 30.57 15.27
C SER A 104 8.13 29.96 15.74
N THR A 105 8.69 29.11 14.87
CA THR A 105 10.04 28.59 15.06
C THR A 105 11.06 29.51 14.39
N PRO A 106 12.15 29.89 15.09
CA PRO A 106 13.23 30.64 14.46
C PRO A 106 14.01 29.74 13.48
N SER A 107 14.18 30.21 12.23
CA SER A 107 15.04 29.65 11.17
C SER A 107 16.50 29.38 11.63
N PRO A 108 17.31 28.46 11.04
CA PRO A 108 17.05 27.45 9.98
C PRO A 108 17.66 26.03 10.22
N PRO A 109 17.55 25.08 9.25
CA PRO A 109 18.77 24.74 8.50
C PRO A 109 18.58 24.90 6.97
N THR A 110 19.39 25.78 6.39
CA THR A 110 19.39 26.28 4.99
C THR A 110 18.04 26.86 4.51
N PRO A 111 17.90 28.19 4.39
CA PRO A 111 16.67 28.79 3.93
C PRO A 111 16.42 28.45 2.46
N ILE A 112 15.17 28.10 2.16
CA ILE A 112 14.63 28.17 0.81
C ILE A 112 14.80 29.62 0.34
N ARG A 113 15.22 29.81 -0.91
CA ARG A 113 15.52 31.15 -1.44
C ARG A 113 14.25 31.85 -1.90
N GLU A 114 13.49 32.35 -0.94
CA GLU A 114 12.31 33.18 -1.19
C GLU A 114 12.61 34.68 -1.03
N PRO A 115 11.95 35.56 -1.80
CA PRO A 115 12.09 37.01 -1.66
C PRO A 115 11.35 37.55 -0.42
N ASN A 116 10.33 36.84 0.04
CA ASN A 116 9.50 37.19 1.19
C ASN A 116 10.01 36.51 2.47
N ALA A 117 9.56 36.99 3.63
CA ALA A 117 9.87 36.36 4.90
C ALA A 117 9.23 34.97 4.99
N LEU A 118 9.93 34.04 5.63
CA LEU A 118 9.45 32.68 5.86
C LEU A 118 9.15 32.46 7.34
N PHE A 119 8.06 31.76 7.61
CA PHE A 119 7.64 31.37 8.95
C PHE A 119 7.38 29.87 9.03
N ASP A 120 7.32 29.35 10.25
CA ASP A 120 6.89 27.99 10.58
C ASP A 120 7.48 26.86 9.75
N ILE A 121 8.80 26.96 9.57
CA ILE A 121 9.55 26.00 8.78
C ILE A 121 9.56 24.64 9.49
N ALA A 122 8.96 23.65 8.83
CA ALA A 122 9.06 22.25 9.21
C ALA A 122 9.85 21.48 8.14
N THR A 123 10.85 20.72 8.57
CA THR A 123 11.71 19.92 7.70
C THR A 123 11.76 18.47 8.15
N LEU A 124 11.56 17.55 7.21
CA LEU A 124 11.94 16.15 7.31
C LEU A 124 13.08 15.91 6.32
N GLU A 125 14.26 15.58 6.84
CA GLU A 125 15.43 15.24 6.02
C GLU A 125 15.81 13.78 6.25
N LEU A 126 16.04 13.06 5.16
CA LEU A 126 16.55 11.70 5.20
C LEU A 126 17.60 11.49 4.11
N SER A 127 18.57 10.66 4.43
CA SER A 127 19.62 10.26 3.51
C SER A 127 19.75 8.75 3.52
N PHE A 128 20.05 8.20 2.36
CA PHE A 128 20.08 6.75 2.10
C PHE A 128 21.13 6.43 1.04
N ASP A 129 21.59 5.19 1.03
CA ASP A 129 22.52 4.68 0.04
C ASP A 129 21.76 3.85 -0.98
N ALA A 130 22.05 4.04 -2.27
CA ALA A 130 21.50 3.26 -3.37
C ALA A 130 22.62 2.46 -4.06
N ASP A 131 22.33 1.21 -4.43
CA ASP A 131 23.22 0.42 -5.29
C ASP A 131 23.05 0.76 -6.78
N GLU A 132 23.71 0.00 -7.66
CA GLU A 132 23.68 0.23 -9.11
C GLU A 132 22.38 -0.22 -9.78
N THR A 133 21.47 -0.87 -9.05
CA THR A 133 20.22 -1.41 -9.59
C THR A 133 19.05 -0.44 -9.50
N VAL A 134 19.22 0.68 -8.79
CA VAL A 134 18.15 1.64 -8.53
C VAL A 134 18.40 2.95 -9.24
N GLU A 135 17.44 3.37 -10.07
CA GLU A 135 17.53 4.59 -10.88
C GLU A 135 16.63 5.71 -10.38
N THR A 136 15.46 5.38 -9.82
CA THR A 136 14.41 6.36 -9.51
C THR A 136 13.79 6.10 -8.14
N LEU A 137 13.55 7.18 -7.41
CA LEU A 137 12.76 7.19 -6.18
C LEU A 137 11.36 7.74 -6.47
N PHE A 138 10.34 7.06 -5.94
CA PHE A 138 8.94 7.45 -6.03
C PHE A 138 8.30 7.63 -4.65
N PHE A 139 7.22 8.41 -4.59
CA PHE A 139 6.17 8.38 -3.57
C PHE A 139 4.97 9.22 -4.01
N GLN A 140 3.82 9.10 -3.35
CA GLN A 140 2.67 9.98 -3.58
C GLN A 140 2.54 11.04 -2.48
N TYR A 141 2.08 12.22 -2.86
CA TYR A 141 1.85 13.31 -1.92
C TYR A 141 0.67 14.20 -2.34
N VAL A 142 0.19 15.00 -1.39
CA VAL A 142 -0.80 16.07 -1.56
C VAL A 142 -0.30 17.30 -0.84
N PHE A 143 -0.45 18.47 -1.44
CA PHE A 143 -0.24 19.77 -0.78
C PHE A 143 -1.58 20.47 -0.61
N GLY A 144 -1.79 21.16 0.51
CA GLY A 144 -2.96 22.01 0.72
C GLY A 144 -2.65 23.17 1.63
N SER A 145 -3.53 24.17 1.62
CA SER A 145 -3.34 25.45 2.30
C SER A 145 -4.70 26.08 2.64
N GLU A 146 -4.71 26.92 3.67
CA GLU A 146 -5.80 27.85 3.99
C GLU A 146 -5.68 29.21 3.25
N GLU A 147 -4.59 29.44 2.50
CA GLU A 147 -4.41 30.69 1.73
C GLU A 147 -5.22 30.74 0.42
N PHE A 148 -5.83 29.61 0.03
CA PHE A 148 -6.66 29.54 -1.17
C PHE A 148 -8.00 30.25 -0.97
N LEU A 149 -8.51 30.92 -2.01
CA LEU A 149 -9.76 31.71 -2.07
C LEU A 149 -9.69 33.15 -1.55
N GLU A 150 -8.74 33.48 -0.68
CA GLU A 150 -8.58 34.86 -0.14
C GLU A 150 -7.27 35.51 -0.55
N PHE A 151 -6.20 34.72 -0.74
CA PHE A 151 -4.85 35.26 -0.88
C PHE A 151 -4.06 34.73 -2.07
N ALA A 152 -4.66 33.81 -2.84
CA ALA A 152 -4.13 33.41 -4.14
C ALA A 152 -3.85 34.65 -5.04
N GLY A 153 -2.68 34.65 -5.68
CA GLY A 153 -2.18 35.76 -6.50
C GLY A 153 -1.52 36.91 -5.71
N THR A 154 -1.41 36.80 -4.38
CA THR A 154 -0.83 37.83 -3.51
C THR A 154 0.57 37.43 -2.99
N ILE A 155 1.04 38.07 -1.92
CA ILE A 155 2.36 37.79 -1.32
C ILE A 155 2.35 36.57 -0.38
N PHE A 156 1.16 36.08 0.00
CA PHE A 156 0.97 34.88 0.82
C PHE A 156 0.96 33.67 -0.09
N ASP A 157 2.17 33.20 -0.41
CA ASP A 157 2.43 32.27 -1.51
C ASP A 157 3.12 31.02 -0.99
N ASP A 158 2.43 30.41 -0.03
CA ASP A 158 2.87 29.24 0.71
C ASP A 158 3.22 28.09 -0.20
N PHE A 159 4.21 27.33 0.23
CA PHE A 159 4.79 26.31 -0.59
C PHE A 159 5.56 25.30 0.26
N PHE A 160 5.98 24.24 -0.44
CA PHE A 160 6.90 23.28 0.09
C PHE A 160 7.88 22.85 -1.01
N THR A 161 8.96 22.21 -0.60
CA THR A 161 9.96 21.63 -1.50
C THR A 161 10.12 20.14 -1.25
N LEU A 162 10.38 19.40 -2.33
CA LEU A 162 10.84 18.01 -2.32
C LEU A 162 12.21 18.00 -2.99
N GLU A 163 13.25 18.26 -2.21
CA GLU A 163 14.61 18.35 -2.71
C GLU A 163 15.28 16.98 -2.69
N LEU A 164 15.55 16.43 -3.88
CA LEU A 164 16.42 15.26 -4.02
C LEU A 164 17.79 15.73 -4.50
N ASN A 165 18.82 15.47 -3.69
CA ASN A 165 20.20 15.88 -3.95
C ASN A 165 20.34 17.38 -4.27
N GLY A 166 19.53 18.21 -3.58
CA GLY A 166 19.51 19.67 -3.74
C GLY A 166 18.70 20.19 -4.94
N THR A 167 17.96 19.33 -5.64
CA THR A 167 17.04 19.74 -6.71
C THR A 167 15.60 19.58 -6.24
N ASN A 168 14.83 20.68 -6.20
CA ASN A 168 13.41 20.61 -5.92
C ASN A 168 12.66 19.96 -7.10
N LEU A 169 11.93 18.89 -6.81
CA LEU A 169 11.13 18.12 -7.79
C LEU A 169 9.64 18.07 -7.39
N ALA A 170 9.20 18.92 -6.47
CA ALA A 170 7.77 19.17 -6.24
C ALA A 170 7.21 20.00 -7.41
N LEU A 171 6.65 19.32 -8.42
CA LEU A 171 6.19 19.95 -9.66
C LEU A 171 4.71 19.68 -9.95
N LEU A 172 4.04 20.70 -10.46
CA LEU A 172 2.74 20.64 -11.13
C LEU A 172 2.94 20.31 -12.61
N ASN A 173 1.99 19.58 -13.18
CA ASN A 173 1.92 19.34 -14.63
C ASN A 173 1.23 20.50 -15.35
N ASN A 174 0.30 21.18 -14.68
CA ASN A 174 -0.42 22.32 -15.23
C ASN A 174 -0.49 23.45 -14.19
N SER A 175 0.56 24.25 -14.14
CA SER A 175 0.60 25.47 -13.33
C SER A 175 -0.13 26.61 -14.03
N VAL A 176 -0.80 27.45 -13.23
CA VAL A 176 -1.38 28.74 -13.66
C VAL A 176 -0.47 29.93 -13.35
N GLY A 177 0.64 29.70 -12.64
CA GLY A 177 1.61 30.73 -12.25
C GLY A 177 2.84 30.81 -13.16
N SER A 178 3.92 31.40 -12.66
CA SER A 178 5.12 31.72 -13.46
C SER A 178 6.09 30.56 -13.67
N ASP A 179 5.98 29.52 -12.85
CA ASP A 179 6.77 28.29 -12.93
C ASP A 179 5.89 27.09 -12.55
N ASN A 180 6.48 25.89 -12.50
CA ASN A 180 5.76 24.66 -12.22
C ASN A 180 5.95 24.15 -10.79
N PHE A 181 6.54 24.90 -9.86
CA PHE A 181 6.67 24.43 -8.49
C PHE A 181 5.31 24.35 -7.80
N VAL A 182 5.15 23.41 -6.87
CA VAL A 182 3.91 23.32 -6.09
C VAL A 182 3.91 24.42 -5.03
N ARG A 183 3.01 25.38 -5.20
CA ARG A 183 2.77 26.53 -4.30
C ARG A 183 1.40 27.14 -4.58
N VAL A 184 0.91 27.96 -3.65
CA VAL A 184 -0.43 28.56 -3.72
C VAL A 184 -0.66 29.28 -5.04
N ASN A 185 0.21 30.23 -5.42
CA ASN A 185 0.00 31.06 -6.62
C ASN A 185 0.16 30.31 -7.94
N ASN A 186 0.74 29.10 -7.91
CA ASN A 186 0.83 28.25 -9.10
C ASN A 186 -0.35 27.29 -9.24
N LEU A 187 -1.12 27.06 -8.15
CA LEU A 187 -2.36 26.29 -8.14
C LEU A 187 -3.59 27.16 -8.41
N ALA A 188 -3.58 28.40 -7.92
CA ALA A 188 -4.63 29.39 -8.14
C ALA A 188 -4.01 30.75 -8.48
N ALA A 189 -4.38 31.33 -9.62
CA ALA A 189 -3.82 32.62 -10.05
C ALA A 189 -4.42 33.81 -9.28
N ASP A 190 -5.67 33.68 -8.84
CA ASP A 190 -6.38 34.59 -7.93
C ASP A 190 -7.53 33.83 -7.22
N GLU A 191 -8.27 34.52 -6.35
CA GLU A 191 -9.45 34.02 -5.60
C GLU A 191 -10.52 33.35 -6.49
N SER A 192 -10.61 33.78 -7.76
CA SER A 192 -11.59 33.36 -8.76
C SER A 192 -11.02 32.50 -9.89
N GLY A 193 -9.71 32.29 -9.89
CA GLY A 193 -8.96 31.51 -10.87
C GLY A 193 -8.33 32.35 -11.99
N PRO A 194 -7.74 31.72 -13.02
CA PRO A 194 -7.79 30.30 -13.32
C PRO A 194 -7.14 29.42 -12.25
N PHE A 195 -7.60 28.17 -12.17
CA PHE A 195 -7.05 27.14 -11.30
C PHE A 195 -6.32 26.08 -12.11
N SER A 196 -5.25 25.53 -11.53
CA SER A 196 -4.58 24.33 -12.01
C SER A 196 -5.57 23.17 -12.12
N THR A 197 -5.36 22.26 -13.08
CA THR A 197 -6.16 21.03 -13.15
C THR A 197 -5.93 20.08 -11.98
N GLU A 198 -4.83 20.27 -11.24
CA GLU A 198 -4.54 19.52 -10.04
C GLU A 198 -5.16 20.13 -8.78
N TYR A 199 -5.75 21.32 -8.85
CA TYR A 199 -6.41 21.98 -7.72
C TYR A 199 -7.79 21.38 -7.42
N ILE A 200 -8.03 21.06 -6.16
CA ILE A 200 -9.31 20.64 -5.60
C ILE A 200 -9.73 21.69 -4.58
N ASN A 201 -10.88 22.30 -4.83
CA ASN A 201 -11.48 23.29 -3.94
C ASN A 201 -12.16 22.62 -2.74
N ASN A 202 -11.93 23.12 -1.53
CA ASN A 202 -12.58 22.66 -0.29
C ASN A 202 -13.18 23.86 0.47
N PRO A 203 -14.24 24.48 -0.07
CA PRO A 203 -14.78 25.70 0.51
C PRO A 203 -15.39 25.44 1.88
N ALA A 204 -15.32 26.44 2.76
CA ALA A 204 -15.93 26.40 4.08
C ALA A 204 -17.39 25.92 4.05
N GLY A 205 -17.72 24.97 4.93
CA GLY A 205 -19.08 24.49 5.08
C GLY A 205 -19.22 23.01 5.43
N PRO A 206 -20.47 22.56 5.67
CA PRO A 206 -20.74 21.24 6.19
C PRO A 206 -20.37 20.15 5.18
N GLY A 207 -19.70 19.10 5.66
CA GLY A 207 -19.32 17.93 4.86
C GLY A 207 -17.89 17.98 4.32
N THR A 208 -17.18 19.09 4.52
CA THR A 208 -15.72 19.12 4.42
C THR A 208 -15.09 18.28 5.53
N LEU A 209 -13.92 17.71 5.24
CA LEU A 209 -13.24 16.76 6.12
C LEU A 209 -11.87 17.25 6.60
N THR A 210 -11.36 18.31 5.99
CA THR A 210 -10.14 19.03 6.38
C THR A 210 -10.44 20.51 6.54
N ARG A 211 -9.63 21.23 7.33
CA ARG A 211 -9.74 22.69 7.49
C ARG A 211 -9.18 23.51 6.33
N LEU A 212 -8.15 22.99 5.64
CA LEU A 212 -7.55 23.61 4.45
C LEU A 212 -8.59 24.02 3.40
N ASP A 213 -8.50 25.22 2.85
CA ASP A 213 -9.44 25.76 1.84
C ASP A 213 -9.32 25.11 0.46
N GLY A 214 -8.15 24.55 0.18
CA GLY A 214 -7.89 23.84 -1.06
C GLY A 214 -6.67 22.95 -0.96
N TYR A 215 -6.57 22.00 -1.89
CA TYR A 215 -5.46 21.06 -1.95
C TYR A 215 -5.28 20.47 -3.34
N THR A 216 -4.16 19.80 -3.58
CA THR A 216 -3.92 19.09 -4.83
C THR A 216 -4.63 17.74 -4.84
N GLN A 217 -5.02 17.25 -6.01
CA GLN A 217 -5.17 15.81 -6.22
C GLN A 217 -3.85 15.09 -5.87
N PRO A 218 -3.84 13.76 -5.60
CA PRO A 218 -2.61 13.02 -5.37
C PRO A 218 -1.60 13.19 -6.52
N LEU A 219 -0.43 13.73 -6.20
CA LEU A 219 0.70 13.90 -7.10
C LEU A 219 1.72 12.78 -6.86
N THR A 220 2.52 12.49 -7.88
CA THR A 220 3.59 11.49 -7.78
C THR A 220 4.94 12.19 -7.86
N PHE A 221 5.74 12.04 -6.82
CA PHE A 221 7.14 12.38 -6.86
C PHE A 221 7.90 11.32 -7.66
N SER A 222 8.80 11.76 -8.55
CA SER A 222 9.72 10.90 -9.30
C SER A 222 11.03 11.63 -9.44
N GLY A 223 12.09 11.09 -8.85
CA GLY A 223 13.42 11.69 -8.88
C GLY A 223 14.52 10.67 -9.14
N ASN A 224 15.42 11.01 -10.08
CA ASN A 224 16.58 10.18 -10.36
C ASN A 224 17.54 10.19 -9.17
N ILE A 225 17.96 9.01 -8.74
CA ILE A 225 18.93 8.85 -7.66
C ILE A 225 20.33 8.58 -8.22
N MET A 226 21.34 8.88 -7.42
CA MET A 226 22.73 8.57 -7.72
C MET A 226 23.10 7.23 -7.06
N THR A 227 23.96 6.44 -7.69
CA THR A 227 24.62 5.35 -6.97
C THR A 227 25.41 5.91 -5.78
N GLY A 228 25.31 5.27 -4.62
CA GLY A 228 25.86 5.75 -3.36
C GLY A 228 24.89 6.65 -2.60
N ARG A 229 25.41 7.71 -1.96
CA ARG A 229 24.65 8.52 -1.00
C ARG A 229 23.69 9.50 -1.69
N ASN A 230 22.43 9.45 -1.31
CA ASN A 230 21.39 10.40 -1.69
C ASN A 230 20.83 11.11 -0.45
N THR A 231 20.27 12.30 -0.66
CA THR A 231 19.52 13.04 0.38
C THR A 231 18.20 13.52 -0.20
N LEU A 232 17.11 13.17 0.47
CA LEU A 232 15.77 13.70 0.25
C LEU A 232 15.44 14.63 1.41
N ARG A 233 15.05 15.86 1.08
CA ARG A 233 14.56 16.84 2.04
C ARG A 233 13.15 17.28 1.66
N ILE A 234 12.27 17.26 2.63
CA ILE A 234 10.90 17.75 2.54
C ILE A 234 10.82 18.94 3.48
N GLN A 235 10.50 20.12 2.95
CA GLN A 235 10.45 21.35 3.73
C GLN A 235 9.23 22.16 3.35
N ILE A 236 8.46 22.62 4.33
CA ILE A 236 7.29 23.48 4.16
C ILE A 236 7.49 24.76 4.98
N ALA A 237 6.93 25.88 4.53
CA ALA A 237 7.00 27.18 5.19
C ALA A 237 5.83 28.07 4.78
N ASP A 238 5.38 28.92 5.70
CA ASP A 238 4.49 30.03 5.36
C ASP A 238 5.30 31.17 4.75
N VAL A 239 4.64 31.94 3.89
CA VAL A 239 5.25 33.07 3.20
C VAL A 239 4.54 34.37 3.58
N SER A 240 5.33 35.36 3.98
CA SER A 240 4.92 36.71 4.37
C SER A 240 4.29 36.86 5.77
N ASP A 241 3.50 35.92 6.26
CA ASP A 241 3.06 35.86 7.66
C ASP A 241 2.85 34.41 8.16
N PRO A 242 2.61 34.18 9.48
CA PRO A 242 2.40 32.85 10.07
C PRO A 242 0.93 32.56 10.45
N ILE A 243 -0.06 33.14 9.76
CA ILE A 243 -1.45 33.17 10.25
C ILE A 243 -2.28 31.97 9.77
N LEU A 244 -2.15 31.62 8.50
CA LEU A 244 -2.92 30.55 7.86
C LEU A 244 -2.01 29.37 7.56
N ASP A 245 -2.54 28.17 7.74
CA ASP A 245 -1.70 26.99 7.75
C ASP A 245 -1.70 26.27 6.40
N SER A 246 -0.54 25.74 6.07
CA SER A 246 -0.29 24.88 4.93
C SER A 246 0.19 23.50 5.38
N ALA A 247 -0.07 22.47 4.56
CA ALA A 247 0.33 21.10 4.86
C ALA A 247 0.71 20.29 3.63
N VAL A 248 1.71 19.43 3.80
CA VAL A 248 2.05 18.37 2.84
C VAL A 248 1.82 17.00 3.46
N PHE A 249 1.03 16.18 2.78
CA PHE A 249 0.69 14.81 3.14
C PHE A 249 1.43 13.85 2.22
N ILE A 250 2.11 12.85 2.78
CA ILE A 250 2.91 11.87 2.03
C ILE A 250 2.39 10.48 2.34
N LYS A 251 2.06 9.73 1.29
CA LYS A 251 1.41 8.42 1.41
C LYS A 251 2.34 7.37 2.02
N ALA A 252 1.82 6.64 3.01
CA ALA A 252 2.51 5.52 3.63
C ALA A 252 2.88 4.44 2.62
N GLY A 253 4.03 3.81 2.82
CA GLY A 253 4.47 2.67 2.03
C GLY A 253 4.76 2.98 0.56
N THR A 254 4.92 4.24 0.18
CA THR A 254 5.22 4.62 -1.22
C THR A 254 6.62 5.15 -1.45
N LEU A 255 7.37 5.54 -0.40
CA LEU A 255 8.75 5.95 -0.54
C LEU A 255 9.62 4.74 -0.88
N GLY A 256 9.99 4.64 -2.15
CA GLY A 256 10.68 3.45 -2.65
C GLY A 256 10.90 3.48 -4.16
N ILE A 257 11.14 2.31 -4.72
CA ILE A 257 11.55 2.13 -6.12
C ILE A 257 10.40 1.71 -7.05
N THR A 258 9.22 1.44 -6.49
CA THR A 258 8.02 1.06 -7.25
C THR A 258 7.18 2.30 -7.52
N ASN A 259 6.83 2.53 -8.79
CA ASN A 259 5.89 3.59 -9.17
C ASN A 259 4.49 3.30 -8.59
N PRO A 260 3.96 4.16 -7.70
CA PRO A 260 2.69 3.90 -7.00
C PRO A 260 1.43 4.07 -7.87
N VAL A 261 1.57 4.61 -9.09
CA VAL A 261 0.44 4.85 -10.02
C VAL A 261 0.38 3.81 -11.14
N GLU A 262 1.47 3.12 -11.41
CA GLU A 262 1.50 2.10 -12.46
C GLU A 262 0.91 0.78 -11.92
N PRO A 263 -0.01 0.12 -12.65
CA PRO A 263 -0.45 -1.20 -12.25
C PRO A 263 0.76 -2.14 -12.17
N PRO A 264 0.79 -3.07 -11.20
CA PRO A 264 1.89 -4.03 -11.11
C PRO A 264 2.07 -4.72 -12.47
N PRO A 265 3.30 -5.03 -12.87
CA PRO A 265 3.53 -5.76 -14.12
C PRO A 265 2.66 -7.03 -14.10
N PRO A 266 2.05 -7.41 -15.25
CA PRO A 266 1.27 -8.63 -15.32
C PRO A 266 2.11 -9.78 -14.76
N VAL A 267 1.57 -10.52 -13.79
CA VAL A 267 2.20 -11.76 -13.34
C VAL A 267 2.34 -12.62 -14.58
N GLU A 268 3.58 -12.89 -15.01
CA GLU A 268 3.81 -13.83 -16.11
C GLU A 268 3.09 -15.13 -15.74
N PRO A 269 2.26 -15.69 -16.64
CA PRO A 269 1.67 -17.00 -16.40
C PRO A 269 2.80 -17.96 -16.03
N PRO A 270 2.61 -18.87 -15.05
CA PRO A 270 3.60 -19.88 -14.78
C PRO A 270 3.98 -20.54 -16.11
N ALA A 271 5.29 -20.66 -16.37
CA ALA A 271 5.79 -21.28 -17.58
C ALA A 271 4.99 -22.57 -17.83
N PRO A 272 4.57 -22.83 -19.08
CA PRO A 272 3.79 -24.02 -19.38
C PRO A 272 4.54 -25.21 -18.80
N GLU A 273 3.83 -25.97 -17.97
CA GLU A 273 4.36 -27.18 -17.37
C GLU A 273 4.99 -28.01 -18.51
N PRO A 274 6.25 -28.46 -18.39
CA PRO A 274 6.86 -29.24 -19.45
C PRO A 274 5.91 -30.38 -19.81
N PRO A 275 5.74 -30.68 -21.12
CA PRO A 275 4.79 -31.70 -21.54
C PRO A 275 5.05 -32.95 -20.73
N ALA A 276 3.98 -33.51 -20.16
CA ALA A 276 4.04 -34.77 -19.44
C ALA A 276 4.88 -35.76 -20.26
N PRO A 277 5.83 -36.48 -19.64
CA PRO A 277 6.64 -37.44 -20.36
C PRO A 277 5.71 -38.36 -21.15
N GLU A 278 5.98 -38.49 -22.45
CA GLU A 278 5.25 -39.37 -23.33
C GLU A 278 5.13 -40.73 -22.62
N PRO A 279 3.93 -41.33 -22.53
CA PRO A 279 3.78 -42.64 -21.92
C PRO A 279 4.78 -43.58 -22.60
N PRO A 280 5.49 -44.42 -21.82
CA PRO A 280 6.48 -45.31 -22.40
C PRO A 280 5.82 -46.09 -23.53
N ALA A 281 6.51 -46.15 -24.68
CA ALA A 281 6.07 -46.95 -25.81
C ALA A 281 5.68 -48.35 -25.30
N PRO A 282 4.55 -48.92 -25.78
CA PRO A 282 4.12 -50.23 -25.34
C PRO A 282 5.29 -51.21 -25.49
N GLU A 283 5.59 -51.93 -24.41
CA GLU A 283 6.63 -52.95 -24.44
C GLU A 283 6.40 -53.87 -25.65
N PRO A 284 7.46 -54.24 -26.38
CA PRO A 284 7.35 -55.23 -27.44
C PRO A 284 6.65 -56.47 -26.88
N GLN A 285 5.45 -56.78 -27.41
CA GLN A 285 4.77 -58.01 -27.03
C GLN A 285 5.72 -59.17 -27.32
N THR A 286 6.07 -59.91 -26.28
CA THR A 286 6.79 -61.17 -26.43
C THR A 286 5.97 -62.07 -27.37
N PRO A 287 6.59 -62.74 -28.35
CA PRO A 287 5.88 -63.63 -29.24
C PRO A 287 5.12 -64.67 -28.40
N VAL A 288 3.79 -64.71 -28.57
CA VAL A 288 2.97 -65.75 -27.96
C VAL A 288 3.40 -67.08 -28.58
N GLU A 289 3.97 -67.94 -27.75
CA GLU A 289 4.32 -69.31 -28.14
C GLU A 289 3.03 -70.05 -28.56
N PRO A 290 3.03 -70.76 -29.71
CA PRO A 290 1.83 -71.45 -30.17
C PRO A 290 1.40 -72.54 -29.17
N PRO A 291 0.09 -72.80 -29.03
CA PRO A 291 -0.39 -73.74 -28.04
C PRO A 291 0.15 -75.15 -28.31
N THR A 292 0.66 -75.78 -27.25
CA THR A 292 1.07 -77.19 -27.24
C THR A 292 -0.14 -78.08 -27.53
N PRO A 293 -0.05 -79.06 -28.46
CA PRO A 293 -1.17 -79.95 -28.75
C PRO A 293 -1.53 -80.82 -27.54
N GLU A 294 -2.83 -81.00 -27.33
CA GLU A 294 -3.40 -81.85 -26.28
C GLU A 294 -2.94 -83.31 -26.43
N PRO A 295 -2.61 -84.00 -25.33
CA PRO A 295 -2.21 -85.40 -25.38
C PRO A 295 -3.42 -86.31 -25.69
N PRO A 296 -3.22 -87.42 -26.43
CA PRO A 296 -4.32 -88.32 -26.78
C PRO A 296 -4.88 -89.06 -25.55
N GLU A 297 -6.19 -89.35 -25.61
CA GLU A 297 -6.92 -90.06 -24.55
C GLU A 297 -6.32 -91.45 -24.23
N PRO A 298 -6.39 -91.92 -22.97
CA PRO A 298 -5.75 -93.16 -22.56
C PRO A 298 -6.52 -94.40 -23.07
N VAL A 299 -5.79 -95.34 -23.66
CA VAL A 299 -6.29 -96.67 -24.00
C VAL A 299 -6.26 -97.56 -22.74
N GLU A 300 -7.40 -98.15 -22.36
CA GLU A 300 -7.48 -99.12 -21.26
C GLU A 300 -6.67 -100.39 -21.57
N VAL A 301 -5.80 -100.77 -20.64
CA VAL A 301 -5.02 -102.02 -20.65
C VAL A 301 -5.48 -102.88 -19.47
N PRO A 302 -5.74 -104.19 -19.66
CA PRO A 302 -6.23 -105.05 -18.57
C PRO A 302 -5.10 -105.44 -17.61
N GLU A 303 -5.45 -105.58 -16.34
CA GLU A 303 -4.54 -105.92 -15.23
C GLU A 303 -3.83 -107.26 -15.39
N PRO A 304 -2.61 -107.38 -14.81
CA PRO A 304 -2.20 -108.62 -14.19
C PRO A 304 -1.84 -108.46 -12.70
N ALA A 305 -2.13 -109.55 -12.00
CA ALA A 305 -2.00 -109.77 -10.57
C ALA A 305 -0.57 -109.71 -10.02
N GLY A 306 -0.47 -109.30 -8.74
CA GLY A 306 0.31 -110.07 -7.76
C GLY A 306 1.57 -109.45 -7.14
N ILE A 307 1.57 -109.50 -5.80
CA ILE A 307 2.70 -109.77 -4.88
C ILE A 307 3.47 -108.57 -4.27
N LEU A 308 2.99 -108.21 -3.06
CA LEU A 308 3.69 -108.11 -1.75
C LEU A 308 5.22 -107.81 -1.64
N GLY A 309 5.56 -106.79 -0.82
CA GLY A 309 6.86 -106.61 -0.13
C GLY A 309 7.12 -105.15 0.28
N LEU A 310 6.75 -104.70 1.48
CA LEU A 310 7.55 -104.64 2.73
C LEU A 310 8.87 -103.81 2.61
N LEU A 311 8.94 -102.61 3.24
CA LEU A 311 9.89 -102.24 4.33
C LEU A 311 9.99 -100.71 4.62
N LEU A 312 9.85 -100.35 5.91
CA LEU A 312 10.63 -99.43 6.80
C LEU A 312 11.16 -98.09 6.24
N VAL A 313 10.74 -96.90 6.73
CA VAL A 313 10.94 -96.19 8.04
C VAL A 313 12.25 -95.39 8.18
N SER A 314 12.06 -94.17 8.72
CA SER A 314 13.00 -93.21 9.37
C SER A 314 13.79 -92.28 8.44
N GLY A 315 13.95 -90.98 8.71
CA GLY A 315 13.68 -90.16 9.89
C GLY A 315 14.85 -89.19 10.12
N VAL A 316 14.62 -88.11 10.89
CA VAL A 316 15.58 -87.09 11.40
C VAL A 316 15.90 -85.95 10.41
N GLY A 317 15.89 -84.65 10.73
CA GLY A 317 15.67 -83.91 11.99
C GLY A 317 16.70 -82.77 12.19
N LEU A 318 16.22 -81.61 12.65
CA LEU A 318 16.85 -80.58 13.52
C LEU A 318 17.62 -79.33 12.98
N SER A 319 17.00 -78.15 13.23
CA SER A 319 17.38 -76.91 13.97
C SER A 319 18.72 -76.16 13.93
N ALA A 320 18.54 -74.83 14.14
CA ALA A 320 19.33 -73.82 14.92
C ALA A 320 20.30 -72.91 14.14
N THR A 321 20.68 -71.67 14.50
CA THR A 321 20.17 -70.51 15.28
C THR A 321 21.34 -69.48 15.40
N LEU A 322 21.04 -68.17 15.32
CA LEU A 322 21.72 -66.99 15.94
C LEU A 322 23.06 -66.36 15.45
N LYS A 323 22.97 -65.01 15.40
CA LYS A 323 23.87 -63.90 15.85
C LYS A 323 25.09 -63.47 15.03
N GLY A 324 25.15 -62.15 14.81
CA GLY A 324 26.25 -61.44 14.13
C GLY A 324 27.35 -60.87 15.03
N LYS A 325 28.27 -60.12 14.40
CA LYS A 325 29.18 -59.16 15.02
C LYS A 325 29.83 -58.26 13.94
N ARG A 326 29.98 -56.98 14.27
CA ARG A 326 30.72 -55.95 13.50
C ARG A 326 32.23 -56.00 13.81
N PHE A 327 33.04 -55.64 12.81
CA PHE A 327 34.37 -55.01 12.82
C PHE A 327 34.38 -54.13 11.54
N SER A 328 34.96 -52.95 11.43
CA SER A 328 36.01 -52.23 12.16
C SER A 328 35.73 -50.72 12.11
#